data_AF-A0A7V3RYP4-F1
#
_entry.id   AF-A0A7V3RYP4-F1
#
_cell.length_a   1.000
_cell.length_b   1.000
_cell.length_c   1.000
_cell.angle_alpha   90.00
_cell.angle_beta   90.00
_cell.angle_gamma   90.00
#
_symmetry.space_group_name_H-M   'P 1'
#
loop_
_entity.id
_entity.type
_entity.pdbx_description
1 polymer ?
#
loop_
_entity_poly.entity_id
_entity_poly.type
_entity_poly.pdbx_seq_one_letter_code
_entity_poly.pdbx_strand_id
1 'polypeptide(L)'
;HELAHIWLGESALSDVEPMSAPSHRVEEWCNAVAAELLVPLAEIRNEYQSNAVLGEEINRLARYFKVSTLVIIRRIYDIGGLTKVQLRQAYDEELQRLRAIPKSKGGDFYLTQAVRMGKRFVRALIISTLEGQSSFSEAFRLLGVKKMSTFNDLGNSLRVII
;
A
#
# COMPACT_ATOMS: atom_id res chain seq x y z
N HIS A 1 5.29 5.68 -0.36
CA HIS A 1 4.86 5.65 -1.77
C HIS A 1 3.91 6.82 -2.03
N GLU A 2 2.68 6.82 -1.51
CA GLU A 2 1.75 7.96 -1.69
C GLU A 2 2.30 9.32 -1.21
N LEU A 3 3.03 9.34 -0.09
CA LEU A 3 3.71 10.57 0.36
C LEU A 3 4.74 11.07 -0.65
N ALA A 4 5.42 10.16 -1.35
CA ALA A 4 6.39 10.51 -2.39
C ALA A 4 5.68 11.11 -3.61
N HIS A 5 4.52 10.58 -3.99
CA HIS A 5 3.67 11.20 -5.02
C HIS A 5 3.27 12.63 -4.64
N ILE A 6 2.91 12.86 -3.37
CA ILE A 6 2.59 14.22 -2.89
C ILE A 6 3.82 15.14 -3.00
N TRP A 7 5.02 14.67 -2.66
CA TRP A 7 6.24 15.47 -2.74
C TRP A 7 6.66 15.84 -4.16
N LEU A 8 6.41 14.98 -5.14
CA LEU A 8 6.72 15.30 -6.55
C LEU A 8 5.86 16.44 -7.08
N GLY A 9 4.73 16.75 -6.44
CA GLY A 9 3.83 17.80 -6.92
C GLY A 9 3.29 17.54 -8.32
N GLU A 10 3.39 16.29 -8.83
CA GLU A 10 2.67 15.83 -10.01
C GLU A 10 1.20 16.14 -9.76
N SER A 11 0.72 17.08 -10.53
CA SER A 11 -0.40 17.92 -10.21
C SER A 11 -1.71 17.15 -10.23
N ALA A 12 -2.26 16.87 -9.05
CA ALA A 12 -3.71 16.69 -8.94
C ALA A 12 -4.48 18.03 -9.09
N LEU A 13 -3.78 19.17 -9.16
CA LEU A 13 -4.41 20.51 -9.08
C LEU A 13 -4.03 21.53 -10.18
N SER A 14 -3.26 21.17 -11.21
CA SER A 14 -2.87 22.14 -12.26
C SER A 14 -2.40 21.48 -13.56
N ASP A 15 -3.18 20.54 -14.09
CA ASP A 15 -3.47 20.43 -15.52
C ASP A 15 -4.44 19.26 -15.70
N VAL A 16 -5.66 19.61 -16.07
CA VAL A 16 -6.75 18.67 -16.31
C VAL A 16 -6.50 18.03 -17.67
N GLU A 17 -5.55 17.10 -17.74
CA GLU A 17 -5.66 15.97 -18.66
C GLU A 17 -6.23 14.78 -17.88
N PRO A 18 -7.53 14.49 -18.02
CA PRO A 18 -8.10 13.30 -17.44
C PRO A 18 -7.58 12.12 -18.23
N MET A 19 -6.62 11.34 -17.67
CA MET A 19 -6.30 9.93 -17.99
C MET A 19 -4.82 9.54 -18.18
N SER A 20 -3.82 10.38 -17.90
CA SER A 20 -2.43 9.88 -17.88
C SER A 20 -2.16 9.15 -16.56
N ALA A 21 -2.14 7.81 -16.59
CA ALA A 21 -1.56 7.03 -15.51
C ALA A 21 -0.13 7.54 -15.23
N PRO A 22 0.33 7.58 -13.97
CA PRO A 22 1.67 8.04 -13.64
C PRO A 22 2.69 7.36 -14.54
N SER A 23 3.64 8.12 -15.08
CA SER A 23 4.67 7.52 -15.92
C SER A 23 5.41 6.43 -15.14
N HIS A 24 5.86 5.38 -15.83
CA HIS A 24 6.62 4.28 -15.22
C HIS A 24 7.80 4.80 -14.37
N ARG A 25 8.42 5.93 -14.77
CA ARG A 25 9.51 6.57 -14.03
C ARG A 25 9.08 7.18 -12.70
N VAL A 26 7.88 7.78 -12.63
CA VAL A 26 7.34 8.35 -11.39
C VAL A 26 7.07 7.22 -10.39
N GLU A 27 6.46 6.12 -10.86
CA GLU A 27 6.22 4.93 -10.04
C GLU A 27 7.51 4.32 -9.50
N GLU A 28 8.54 4.18 -10.36
CA GLU A 28 9.87 3.71 -9.96
C GLU A 28 10.50 4.62 -8.90
N TRP A 29 10.41 5.94 -9.07
CA TRP A 29 10.93 6.90 -8.11
C TRP A 29 10.19 6.84 -6.77
N CYS A 30 8.85 6.80 -6.79
CA CYS A 30 8.02 6.69 -5.59
C CYS A 30 8.30 5.39 -4.83
N ASN A 31 8.53 4.30 -5.55
CA ASN A 31 8.95 3.02 -4.97
C ASN A 31 10.36 3.09 -4.37
N ALA A 32 11.31 3.72 -5.05
CA ALA A 32 12.67 3.92 -4.52
C ALA A 32 12.66 4.74 -3.23
N VAL A 33 11.93 5.85 -3.20
CA VAL A 33 11.77 6.69 -1.99
C VAL A 33 11.12 5.91 -0.86
N ALA A 34 10.04 5.17 -1.14
CA ALA A 34 9.37 4.36 -0.13
C ALA A 34 10.30 3.29 0.45
N ALA A 35 11.06 2.62 -0.41
CA ALA A 35 11.99 1.60 0.00
C ALA A 35 13.13 2.19 0.84
N GLU A 36 13.63 3.39 0.52
CA GLU A 36 14.73 4.03 1.27
C GLU A 36 14.26 4.52 2.63
N LEU A 37 13.05 5.05 2.70
CA LEU A 37 12.44 5.47 3.95
C LEU A 37 12.17 4.30 4.91
N LEU A 38 11.70 3.18 4.38
CA LEU A 38 11.32 2.00 5.18
C LEU A 38 12.51 1.12 5.54
N VAL A 39 13.48 1.01 4.63
CA VAL A 39 14.66 0.15 4.75
C VAL A 39 15.87 0.90 4.18
N PRO A 40 16.48 1.80 4.96
CA PRO A 40 17.61 2.60 4.49
C PRO A 40 18.80 1.71 4.10
N LEU A 41 19.46 2.01 2.98
CA LEU A 41 20.57 1.19 2.48
C LEU A 41 21.74 1.12 3.45
N ALA A 42 22.03 2.22 4.15
CA ALA A 42 23.09 2.25 5.15
C ALA A 42 22.78 1.33 6.35
N GLU A 43 21.53 1.29 6.78
CA GLU A 43 21.10 0.56 7.97
C GLU A 43 21.01 -0.95 7.69
N ILE A 44 20.40 -1.34 6.56
CA ILE A 44 20.36 -2.76 6.18
C ILE A 44 21.76 -3.32 5.89
N ARG A 45 22.70 -2.53 5.37
CA ARG A 45 24.10 -2.99 5.22
C ARG A 45 24.75 -3.34 6.55
N ASN A 46 24.46 -2.57 7.60
CA ASN A 46 25.01 -2.83 8.93
C ASN A 46 24.31 -4.01 9.61
N GLU A 47 23.00 -4.15 9.40
CA GLU A 47 22.21 -5.21 10.00
C GLU A 47 22.37 -6.55 9.28
N TYR A 48 22.61 -6.57 7.98
CA TYR A 48 22.59 -7.80 7.17
C TYR A 48 23.74 -8.74 7.52
N GLN A 49 23.39 -9.98 7.88
CA GLN A 49 24.31 -11.04 8.25
C GLN A 49 24.49 -12.00 7.08
N SER A 50 25.54 -11.78 6.26
CA SER A 50 25.80 -12.57 5.05
C SER A 50 26.06 -14.06 5.30
N ASN A 51 26.49 -14.42 6.52
CA ASN A 51 26.82 -15.81 6.89
C ASN A 51 25.63 -16.56 7.49
N ALA A 52 24.48 -15.90 7.71
CA ALA A 52 23.29 -16.51 8.27
C ALA A 52 22.49 -17.30 7.20
N VAL A 53 21.61 -18.19 7.65
CA VAL A 53 20.67 -18.88 6.78
C VAL A 53 19.71 -17.85 6.16
N LEU A 54 19.71 -17.74 4.83
CA LEU A 54 19.01 -16.68 4.10
C LEU A 54 17.53 -16.52 4.50
N GLY A 55 16.79 -17.63 4.62
CA GLY A 55 15.38 -17.59 5.02
C GLY A 55 15.15 -17.08 6.44
N GLU A 56 16.04 -17.41 7.38
CA GLU A 56 15.97 -16.90 8.77
C GLU A 56 16.31 -15.41 8.80
N GLU A 57 17.31 -15.01 8.03
CA GLU A 57 17.77 -13.62 7.96
C GLU A 57 16.72 -12.70 7.32
N ILE A 58 16.06 -13.16 6.24
CA ILE A 58 14.92 -12.45 5.63
C ILE A 58 13.82 -12.21 6.68
N ASN A 59 13.48 -13.25 7.45
CA ASN A 59 12.45 -13.15 8.48
C ASN A 59 12.87 -12.22 9.64
N ARG A 60 14.14 -12.26 10.05
CA ARG A 60 14.68 -11.36 11.09
C ARG A 60 14.61 -9.90 10.65
N LEU A 61 15.13 -9.60 9.46
CA LEU A 61 15.14 -8.25 8.90
C LEU A 61 13.72 -7.73 8.64
N ALA A 62 12.80 -8.58 8.17
CA ALA A 62 11.39 -8.19 7.99
C ALA A 62 10.74 -7.77 9.31
N ARG A 63 11.04 -8.48 10.40
CA ARG A 63 10.59 -8.11 11.76
C ARG A 63 11.30 -6.89 12.31
N TYR A 64 12.56 -6.66 11.95
CA TYR A 64 13.33 -5.49 12.37
C TYR A 64 12.78 -4.22 11.73
N PHE A 65 12.73 -4.17 10.39
CA PHE A 65 12.25 -3.02 9.62
C PHE A 65 10.72 -2.91 9.54
N LYS A 66 9.97 -3.90 10.04
CA LYS A 66 8.49 -3.94 10.00
C LYS A 66 7.91 -3.86 8.58
N VAL A 67 8.58 -4.51 7.63
CA VAL A 67 8.15 -4.61 6.23
C VAL A 67 7.93 -6.06 5.81
N SER A 68 7.44 -6.27 4.60
CA SER A 68 7.28 -7.63 4.08
C SER A 68 8.64 -8.28 3.77
N THR A 69 8.65 -9.61 3.83
CA THR A 69 9.78 -10.45 3.41
C THR A 69 10.19 -10.20 1.96
N LEU A 70 9.24 -9.93 1.06
CA LEU A 70 9.53 -9.57 -0.34
C LEU A 70 10.28 -8.25 -0.48
N VAL A 71 9.96 -7.24 0.35
CA VAL A 71 10.73 -5.97 0.39
C VAL A 71 12.15 -6.24 0.85
N ILE A 72 12.35 -7.06 1.88
CA ILE A 72 13.68 -7.42 2.37
C ILE A 72 14.49 -8.18 1.31
N ILE A 73 13.90 -9.17 0.64
CA ILE A 73 14.57 -9.91 -0.44
C ILE A 73 15.10 -8.94 -1.51
N ARG A 74 14.27 -7.97 -1.93
CA ARG A 74 14.69 -6.94 -2.88
C ARG A 74 15.80 -6.07 -2.32
N ARG A 75 15.72 -5.68 -1.05
CA ARG A 75 16.73 -4.83 -0.41
C ARG A 75 18.07 -5.51 -0.20
N ILE A 76 18.10 -6.81 0.10
CA ILE A 76 19.34 -7.58 0.15
C ILE A 76 19.99 -7.61 -1.24
N TYR A 77 19.20 -7.76 -2.31
CA TYR A 77 19.71 -7.64 -3.67
C TYR A 77 20.28 -6.23 -3.97
N ASP A 78 19.58 -5.17 -3.58
CA ASP A 78 20.03 -3.79 -3.81
C ASP A 78 21.39 -3.48 -3.14
N ILE A 79 21.72 -4.15 -2.02
CA ILE A 79 23.04 -4.05 -1.36
C ILE A 79 24.08 -5.06 -1.86
N GLY A 80 23.73 -5.89 -2.84
CA GLY A 80 24.63 -6.90 -3.42
C GLY A 80 24.71 -8.22 -2.65
N GLY A 81 23.86 -8.44 -1.64
CA GLY A 81 23.82 -9.69 -0.87
C GLY A 81 23.21 -10.88 -1.62
N LEU A 82 22.54 -10.63 -2.76
CA LEU A 82 22.02 -11.66 -3.65
C LEU A 82 22.44 -11.38 -5.09
N THR A 83 22.72 -12.44 -5.83
CA THR A 83 22.76 -12.38 -7.30
C THR A 83 21.36 -12.27 -7.89
N LYS A 84 21.24 -11.90 -9.17
CA LYS A 84 19.95 -11.83 -9.86
C LYS A 84 19.22 -13.18 -9.88
N VAL A 85 19.97 -14.29 -9.95
CA VAL A 85 19.40 -15.66 -9.92
C VAL A 85 18.85 -15.97 -8.54
N GLN A 86 19.64 -15.72 -7.48
CA GLN A 86 19.22 -15.93 -6.10
C GLN A 86 18.04 -15.03 -5.71
N LEU A 87 18.01 -13.77 -6.16
CA LEU A 87 16.87 -12.87 -6.02
C LEU A 87 15.60 -13.53 -6.55
N ARG A 88 15.63 -14.00 -7.81
CA ARG A 88 14.46 -14.59 -8.45
C ARG A 88 13.99 -15.83 -7.71
N GLN A 89 14.93 -16.72 -7.36
CA GLN A 89 14.61 -17.94 -6.62
C GLN A 89 13.98 -17.64 -5.25
N ALA A 90 14.62 -16.80 -4.44
CA ALA A 90 14.12 -16.45 -3.10
C ALA A 90 12.75 -15.76 -3.19
N TYR A 91 12.54 -14.90 -4.20
CA TYR A 91 11.27 -14.22 -4.42
C TYR A 91 10.15 -15.20 -4.78
N ASP A 92 10.41 -16.14 -5.68
CA ASP A 92 9.42 -17.13 -6.13
C ASP A 92 9.05 -18.11 -4.99
N GLU A 93 10.05 -18.59 -4.24
CA GLU A 93 9.85 -19.43 -3.04
C GLU A 93 9.00 -18.72 -1.99
N GLU A 94 9.32 -17.46 -1.71
CA GLU A 94 8.58 -16.66 -0.74
C GLU A 94 7.15 -16.36 -1.19
N LEU A 95 6.95 -16.09 -2.49
CA LEU A 95 5.63 -15.89 -3.05
C LEU A 95 4.76 -17.16 -2.95
N GLN A 96 5.35 -18.34 -3.18
CA GLN A 96 4.67 -19.62 -2.99
C GLN A 96 4.28 -19.83 -1.53
N ARG A 97 5.21 -19.57 -0.60
CA ARG A 97 4.95 -19.65 0.85
C ARG A 97 3.79 -18.74 1.26
N LEU A 98 3.80 -17.48 0.84
CA LEU A 98 2.75 -16.51 1.18
C LEU A 98 1.38 -16.90 0.59
N ARG A 99 1.36 -17.51 -0.61
CA ARG A 99 0.11 -18.02 -1.23
C ARG A 99 -0.45 -19.25 -0.52
N ALA A 100 0.40 -20.08 0.08
CA ALA A 100 0.00 -21.25 0.83
C ALA A 100 -0.61 -20.90 2.20
N ILE A 101 -0.37 -19.69 2.72
CA ILE A 101 -1.01 -19.23 3.95
C ILE A 101 -2.52 -19.08 3.69
N PRO A 102 -3.39 -19.82 4.40
CA PRO A 102 -4.82 -19.72 4.21
C PRO A 102 -5.29 -18.30 4.50
N LYS A 103 -5.94 -17.66 3.52
CA LYS A 103 -6.60 -16.37 3.74
C LYS A 103 -7.66 -16.56 4.82
N SER A 104 -7.51 -15.84 5.94
CA SER A 104 -8.59 -15.77 6.92
C SER A 104 -9.85 -15.27 6.21
N LYS A 105 -10.98 -15.96 6.38
CA LYS A 105 -12.28 -15.51 5.85
C LYS A 105 -12.84 -14.27 6.57
N GLY A 106 -12.09 -13.70 7.53
CA GLY A 106 -12.52 -12.62 8.40
C GLY A 106 -11.96 -11.27 7.95
N GLY A 107 -12.87 -10.40 7.55
CA GLY A 107 -12.61 -8.98 7.32
C GLY A 107 -13.94 -8.34 6.93
N ASP A 108 -14.50 -7.51 7.80
CA ASP A 108 -15.64 -6.68 7.41
C ASP A 108 -15.11 -5.66 6.39
N PHE A 109 -15.55 -5.81 5.14
CA PHE A 109 -15.18 -4.93 4.03
C PHE A 109 -15.41 -3.46 4.42
N TYR A 110 -16.52 -3.14 5.07
CA TYR A 110 -16.90 -1.78 5.42
C TYR A 110 -15.99 -1.22 6.51
N LEU A 111 -15.66 -2.02 7.54
CA LEU A 111 -14.69 -1.61 8.56
C LEU A 111 -13.28 -1.43 7.98
N THR A 112 -12.85 -2.35 7.13
CA THR A 112 -11.53 -2.28 6.48
C THR A 112 -11.44 -1.05 5.59
N GLN A 113 -12.50 -0.76 4.85
CA GLN A 113 -12.56 0.35 3.90
C GLN A 113 -12.62 1.70 4.62
N ALA A 114 -13.39 1.80 5.70
CA ALA A 114 -13.44 3.00 6.53
C ALA A 114 -12.12 3.27 7.28
N VAL A 115 -11.40 2.22 7.71
CA VAL A 115 -10.05 2.38 8.29
C VAL A 115 -9.05 2.85 7.24
N ARG A 116 -9.08 2.26 6.04
CA ARG A 116 -8.15 2.61 4.94
C ARG A 116 -8.25 4.07 4.52
N MET A 117 -9.45 4.62 4.47
CA MET A 117 -9.69 6.00 3.99
C MET A 117 -9.79 7.02 5.13
N GLY A 118 -9.75 6.56 6.38
CA GLY A 118 -10.01 7.38 7.56
C GLY A 118 -11.51 7.55 7.84
N LYS A 119 -11.95 7.04 9.00
CA LYS A 119 -13.37 7.07 9.41
C LYS A 119 -13.99 8.47 9.38
N ARG A 120 -13.21 9.51 9.73
CA ARG A 120 -13.66 10.91 9.73
C ARG A 120 -13.95 11.41 8.33
N PHE A 121 -13.06 11.11 7.37
CA PHE A 121 -13.24 11.49 5.97
C PHE A 121 -14.48 10.81 5.38
N VAL A 122 -14.58 9.49 5.54
CA VAL A 122 -15.73 8.72 5.03
C VAL A 122 -17.03 9.24 5.62
N ARG A 123 -17.09 9.48 6.93
CA ARG A 123 -18.27 10.05 7.60
C ARG A 123 -18.62 11.44 7.08
N ALA A 124 -17.66 12.35 6.99
CA ALA A 124 -17.90 13.71 6.50
C ALA A 124 -18.42 13.71 5.05
N LEU A 125 -17.84 12.88 4.19
CA LEU A 125 -18.25 12.77 2.80
C LEU A 125 -19.67 12.19 2.65
N ILE A 126 -20.02 11.17 3.44
CA ILE A 126 -21.38 10.60 3.44
C ILE A 126 -22.41 11.64 3.89
N ILE A 127 -22.15 12.34 5.01
CA ILE A 127 -23.04 13.40 5.51
C ILE A 127 -23.24 14.49 4.47
N SER A 128 -22.14 15.05 3.94
CA SER A 128 -22.16 16.08 2.89
C SER A 128 -22.96 15.66 1.66
N THR A 129 -22.83 14.38 1.25
CA THR A 129 -23.56 13.85 0.09
C THR A 129 -25.07 13.73 0.37
N LEU A 130 -25.45 13.26 1.56
CA LEU A 130 -26.86 13.12 1.95
C LEU A 130 -27.54 14.46 2.21
N GLU A 131 -26.78 15.47 2.66
CA GLU A 131 -27.22 16.86 2.81
C GLU A 131 -27.26 17.61 1.47
N GLY A 132 -26.88 16.97 0.36
CA GLY A 132 -26.89 17.56 -0.98
C GLY A 132 -25.76 18.56 -1.26
N GLN A 133 -24.78 18.67 -0.36
CA GLN A 133 -23.59 19.53 -0.52
C GLN A 133 -22.54 18.90 -1.45
N SER A 134 -22.65 17.60 -1.75
CA SER A 134 -21.78 16.89 -2.69
C SER A 134 -22.59 15.92 -3.54
N SER A 135 -22.19 15.72 -4.80
CA SER A 135 -22.89 14.78 -5.69
C SER A 135 -22.54 13.33 -5.34
N PHE A 136 -23.49 12.40 -5.56
CA PHE A 136 -23.23 10.96 -5.41
C PHE A 136 -22.13 10.46 -6.33
N SER A 137 -22.01 11.03 -7.54
CA SER A 137 -20.94 10.69 -8.49
C SER A 137 -19.56 10.99 -7.91
N GLU A 138 -19.42 12.17 -7.30
CA GLU A 138 -18.19 12.58 -6.64
C GLU A 138 -17.89 11.73 -5.40
N ALA A 139 -18.90 11.47 -4.56
CA ALA A 139 -18.75 10.63 -3.40
C ALA A 139 -18.31 9.20 -3.77
N PHE A 140 -18.86 8.63 -4.84
CA PHE A 140 -18.51 7.30 -5.34
C PHE A 140 -17.06 7.24 -5.82
N ARG A 141 -16.64 8.26 -6.59
CA ARG A 141 -15.26 8.41 -7.04
C ARG A 141 -14.29 8.49 -5.85
N LEU A 142 -14.60 9.35 -4.88
CA LEU A 142 -13.75 9.59 -3.71
C LEU A 142 -13.70 8.42 -2.74
N LEU A 143 -14.78 7.64 -2.61
CA LEU A 143 -14.83 6.43 -1.76
C LEU A 143 -14.35 5.17 -2.49
N GLY A 144 -14.15 5.23 -3.82
CA GLY A 144 -13.83 4.07 -4.64
C GLY A 144 -14.95 3.02 -4.69
N VAL A 145 -16.20 3.44 -4.53
CA VAL A 145 -17.39 2.56 -4.60
C VAL A 145 -18.16 2.82 -5.87
N LYS A 146 -18.82 1.78 -6.41
CA LYS A 146 -19.60 1.88 -7.66
C LYS A 146 -21.11 1.76 -7.46
N LYS A 147 -21.54 1.32 -6.28
CA LYS A 147 -22.93 0.96 -6.00
C LYS A 147 -23.45 1.78 -4.83
N MET A 148 -24.69 2.27 -4.98
CA MET A 148 -25.41 2.95 -3.91
C MET A 148 -25.58 2.08 -2.67
N SER A 149 -25.79 0.76 -2.84
CA SER A 149 -25.88 -0.17 -1.71
C SER A 149 -24.61 -0.16 -0.86
N THR A 150 -23.44 -0.20 -1.49
CA THR A 150 -22.15 -0.14 -0.80
C THR A 150 -21.92 1.21 -0.11
N PHE A 151 -22.39 2.31 -0.70
CA PHE A 151 -22.39 3.64 -0.07
C PHE A 151 -23.28 3.67 1.18
N ASN A 152 -24.49 3.13 1.10
CA ASN A 152 -25.41 3.07 2.23
C ASN A 152 -24.88 2.16 3.34
N ASP A 153 -24.32 1.00 2.98
CA ASP A 153 -23.72 0.08 3.95
C ASP A 153 -22.50 0.69 4.66
N LEU A 154 -21.69 1.48 3.96
CA LEU A 154 -20.64 2.31 4.59
C LEU A 154 -21.24 3.29 5.61
N GLY A 155 -22.33 3.97 5.26
CA GLY A 155 -23.05 4.88 6.15
C GLY A 155 -23.62 4.18 7.39
N ASN A 156 -24.23 3.01 7.21
CA ASN A 156 -24.77 2.18 8.29
C ASN A 156 -23.66 1.68 9.22
N SER A 157 -22.55 1.20 8.66
CA SER A 157 -21.38 0.73 9.44
C SER A 157 -20.76 1.83 10.32
N LEU A 158 -20.92 3.09 9.91
CA LEU A 158 -20.44 4.28 10.61
C LEU A 158 -21.53 4.98 11.44
N ARG A 159 -22.75 4.42 11.50
CA ARG A 159 -23.92 4.97 12.19
C ARG A 159 -24.26 6.41 11.75
N VAL A 160 -24.14 6.67 10.45
CA VAL A 160 -24.44 7.96 9.81
C VAL A 160 -25.80 7.94 9.11
N ILE A 161 -26.20 6.75 8.65
CA ILE A 161 -27.51 6.48 8.05
C ILE A 161 -28.23 5.56 9.04
N ILE A 162 -29.51 5.85 9.30
CA ILE A 162 -30.41 5.05 10.16
C ILE A 162 -31.32 4.23 9.26
#